data_AF-A0A357F4Z5-F1
#
_entry.id   AF-A0A357F4Z5-F1
#
_cell.length_a   1.000
_cell.length_b   1.000
_cell.length_c   1.000
_cell.angle_alpha   90.00
_cell.angle_beta   90.00
_cell.angle_gamma   90.00
#
_symmetry.space_group_name_H-M   'P 1'
#
loop_
_entity.id
_entity.type
_entity.pdbx_description
1 polymer ?
#
loop_
_entity_poly.entity_id
_entity_poly.type
_entity_poly.pdbx_seq_one_letter_code
_entity_poly.pdbx_strand_id
1 'polypeptide(L)'
;GVAADGRRKALLLISDGDDRESSAKFEEVADYLKKNNIRVFSIAIADGRVSDKLLTKIAKATGGKVLLPNSPTTTKKAVADIFADLRHN
;
A
#
# COMPACT_ATOMS: atom_id res chain seq x y z
N GLY A 1 -6.76 -7.10 27.26
CA GLY A 1 -6.83 -7.56 25.86
C GLY A 1 -7.93 -6.79 25.17
N VAL A 2 -7.56 -5.86 24.30
CA VAL A 2 -8.54 -5.09 23.50
C VAL A 2 -8.92 -5.99 22.33
N ALA A 3 -10.20 -6.37 22.25
CA ALA A 3 -10.74 -7.02 21.06
C ALA A 3 -10.41 -6.13 19.85
N ALA A 4 -9.81 -6.72 18.81
CA ALA A 4 -9.59 -6.01 17.56
C ALA A 4 -10.96 -5.54 17.06
N ASP A 5 -11.20 -4.23 17.06
CA ASP A 5 -12.35 -3.61 16.41
C ASP A 5 -12.43 -4.22 15.00
N GLY A 6 -13.50 -4.94 14.71
CA GLY A 6 -13.70 -5.68 13.46
C GLY A 6 -13.73 -4.80 12.21
N ARG A 7 -13.49 -3.49 12.35
CA ARG A 7 -13.21 -2.57 11.25
C ARG A 7 -11.98 -2.99 10.46
N ARG A 8 -12.21 -3.21 9.17
CA ARG A 8 -11.15 -3.26 8.16
C ARG A 8 -10.39 -1.92 8.16
N LYS A 9 -9.07 -1.99 8.26
CA LYS A 9 -8.19 -0.83 8.20
C LYS A 9 -7.54 -0.76 6.82
N ALA A 10 -7.34 0.44 6.31
CA ALA A 10 -6.62 0.67 5.08
C ALA A 10 -5.47 1.65 5.32
N LEU A 11 -4.34 1.39 4.68
CA LEU A 11 -3.18 2.27 4.65
C LEU A 11 -2.94 2.68 3.19
N LEU A 12 -2.91 3.99 2.94
CA LEU A 12 -2.43 4.54 1.69
C LEU A 12 -0.96 4.93 1.85
N LEU A 13 -0.07 4.22 1.17
CA LEU A 13 1.37 4.47 1.15
C LEU A 13 1.74 5.24 -0.11
N ILE A 14 2.39 6.38 0.04
CA ILE A 14 2.91 7.16 -1.10
C ILE A 14 4.43 7.23 -0.93
N SER A 15 5.19 6.76 -1.92
CA SER A 15 6.65 6.68 -1.84
C SER A 15 7.27 6.56 -3.23
N ASP A 16 8.52 6.96 -3.39
CA ASP A 16 9.34 6.71 -4.59
C ASP A 16 9.89 5.27 -4.66
N GLY A 17 9.60 4.44 -3.64
CA GLY A 17 9.90 3.01 -3.59
C GLY A 17 11.37 2.66 -3.36
N ASP A 18 12.22 3.64 -3.05
CA ASP A 18 13.61 3.39 -2.71
C ASP A 18 13.74 3.09 -1.21
N ASP A 19 14.09 1.85 -0.89
CA ASP A 19 14.33 1.40 0.48
C ASP A 19 15.84 1.41 0.75
N ARG A 20 16.33 2.51 1.33
CA ARG A 20 17.78 2.74 1.51
C ARG A 20 18.29 2.35 2.90
N GLU A 21 17.49 2.57 3.94
CA GLU A 21 17.94 2.45 5.35
C GLU A 21 16.86 1.88 6.29
N SER A 22 15.94 1.04 5.80
CA SER A 22 14.94 0.44 6.70
C SER A 22 15.59 -0.52 7.70
N SER A 23 15.29 -0.32 8.98
CA SER A 23 15.73 -1.20 10.07
C SER A 23 14.83 -2.44 10.24
N ALA A 24 13.60 -2.41 9.72
CA ALA A 24 12.64 -3.50 9.80
C ALA A 24 12.71 -4.39 8.55
N LYS A 25 12.58 -5.71 8.75
CA LYS A 25 12.52 -6.66 7.62
C LYS A 25 11.13 -6.67 6.99
N PHE A 26 11.08 -6.93 5.68
CA PHE A 26 9.82 -6.99 4.94
C PHE A 26 8.81 -7.96 5.57
N GLU A 27 9.29 -9.13 6.00
CA GLU A 27 8.47 -10.19 6.59
C GLU A 27 7.79 -9.72 7.88
N GLU A 28 8.51 -9.01 8.75
CA GLU A 28 7.99 -8.48 10.01
C GLU A 28 6.88 -7.46 9.77
N VAL A 29 7.07 -6.58 8.78
CA VAL A 29 6.07 -5.59 8.39
C VAL A 29 4.84 -6.26 7.77
N ALA A 30 5.04 -7.22 6.87
CA ALA A 30 3.95 -7.94 6.22
C ALA A 30 3.09 -8.72 7.23
N ASP A 31 3.73 -9.39 8.19
CA ASP A 31 3.04 -10.15 9.24
C ASP A 31 2.27 -9.23 10.18
N TYR A 32 2.86 -8.08 10.56
CA TYR A 32 2.17 -7.07 11.36
C TYR A 32 0.91 -6.56 10.65
N LEU A 33 1.00 -6.21 9.37
CA LEU A 33 -0.14 -5.69 8.60
C LEU A 33 -1.26 -6.73 8.47
N LYS A 34 -0.92 -7.98 8.17
CA LYS A 34 -1.89 -9.08 8.10
C LYS A 34 -2.56 -9.34 9.45
N LYS A 35 -1.77 -9.45 10.53
CA LYS A 35 -2.27 -9.69 11.89
C LYS A 35 -3.24 -8.62 12.36
N ASN A 36 -3.04 -7.37 11.91
CA ASN A 36 -3.88 -6.24 12.24
C ASN A 36 -5.00 -5.95 11.21
N ASN A 37 -5.19 -6.84 10.23
CA ASN A 37 -6.19 -6.70 9.16
C ASN A 37 -6.11 -5.34 8.43
N ILE A 38 -4.88 -4.91 8.11
CA ILE A 38 -4.57 -3.66 7.41
C ILE A 38 -4.30 -3.98 5.93
N ARG A 39 -5.15 -3.48 5.03
CA ARG A 39 -4.90 -3.50 3.57
C ARG A 39 -4.02 -2.32 3.17
N VAL A 40 -2.96 -2.57 2.42
CA VAL A 40 -2.07 -1.52 1.93
C VAL A 40 -2.31 -1.23 0.46
N PHE A 41 -2.67 0.00 0.16
CA PHE A 41 -2.69 0.56 -1.19
C PHE A 41 -1.46 1.44 -1.34
N SER A 42 -0.67 1.26 -2.39
CA SER A 42 0.53 2.05 -2.61
C SER A 42 0.47 2.84 -3.90
N ILE A 43 0.94 4.09 -3.85
CA ILE A 43 1.15 4.96 -5.01
C ILE A 43 2.65 5.20 -5.10
N ALA A 44 3.26 4.70 -6.18
CA ALA A 44 4.66 4.99 -6.44
C ALA A 44 4.79 6.34 -7.16
N ILE A 45 5.62 7.24 -6.64
CA ILE A 45 5.94 8.53 -7.27
C ILE A 45 7.42 8.52 -7.64
N ALA A 46 7.75 8.20 -8.90
CA ALA A 46 9.05 8.62 -9.43
C ALA A 46 9.05 8.73 -10.96
N ASP A 47 10.14 9.31 -11.46
CA ASP A 47 10.42 9.55 -12.88
C ASP A 47 10.89 8.28 -13.60
N GLY A 48 10.10 7.21 -13.52
CA GLY A 48 10.26 5.99 -14.32
C GLY A 48 11.33 5.00 -13.83
N ARG A 49 11.97 5.22 -12.67
CA ARG A 49 13.02 4.34 -12.11
C ARG A 49 12.70 3.79 -10.71
N VAL A 50 11.42 3.67 -10.34
CA VAL A 50 11.06 3.06 -9.05
C VAL A 50 11.38 1.58 -9.09
N SER A 51 12.18 1.09 -8.13
CA SER A 51 12.15 -0.32 -7.75
C SER A 51 10.85 -0.59 -7.00
N ASP A 52 9.75 -0.73 -7.74
CA ASP A 52 8.40 -0.98 -7.21
C ASP A 52 8.26 -2.33 -6.49
N LYS A 53 9.33 -3.13 -6.43
CA LYS A 53 9.35 -4.47 -5.85
C LYS A 53 8.85 -4.47 -4.41
N LEU A 54 9.25 -3.51 -3.58
CA LEU A 54 8.82 -3.45 -2.18
C LEU A 54 7.35 -3.05 -2.06
N LEU A 55 6.94 -1.96 -2.72
CA LEU A 55 5.55 -1.47 -2.75
C LEU A 55 4.59 -2.54 -3.30
N THR A 56 5.04 -3.27 -4.33
CA THR A 56 4.32 -4.42 -4.90
C THR A 56 4.21 -5.58 -3.95
N LYS A 57 5.30 -5.95 -3.29
CA LYS A 57 5.28 -7.04 -2.31
C LYS A 57 4.34 -6.74 -1.15
N ILE A 58 4.37 -5.53 -0.58
CA ILE A 58 3.57 -5.19 0.60
C ILE A 58 2.07 -5.04 0.27
N ALA A 59 1.74 -4.43 -0.87
CA ALA A 59 0.36 -4.32 -1.32
C ALA A 59 -0.25 -5.70 -1.61
N LYS A 60 0.47 -6.57 -2.34
CA LYS A 60 0.02 -7.94 -2.63
C LYS A 60 -0.12 -8.78 -1.36
N ALA A 61 0.83 -8.69 -0.44
CA ALA A 61 0.80 -9.45 0.81
C ALA A 61 -0.41 -9.14 1.69
N THR A 62 -0.99 -7.95 1.54
CA THR A 62 -2.15 -7.50 2.35
C THR A 62 -3.47 -7.53 1.58
N GLY A 63 -3.47 -7.92 0.30
CA GLY A 63 -4.66 -7.91 -0.57
C GLY A 63 -5.05 -6.51 -1.05
N GLY A 64 -4.13 -5.55 -1.02
CA GLY A 64 -4.31 -4.22 -1.63
C GLY A 64 -3.70 -4.14 -3.04
N LYS A 65 -3.43 -2.92 -3.51
CA LYS A 65 -3.01 -2.63 -4.90
C LYS A 65 -1.82 -1.67 -4.95
N VAL A 66 -1.00 -1.81 -5.99
CA VAL A 66 0.00 -0.81 -6.37
C VAL A 66 -0.53 -0.01 -7.53
N LEU A 67 -0.31 1.30 -7.46
CA LEU A 67 -0.66 2.26 -8.49
C LEU A 67 0.62 2.99 -8.87
N LEU A 68 0.91 3.01 -10.17
CA LEU A 68 2.11 3.66 -10.72
C LEU A 68 1.67 4.81 -11.65
N PRO A 69 1.07 5.89 -11.11
CA PRO A 69 0.64 6.99 -11.95
C PRO A 69 1.86 7.71 -12.53
N ASN A 70 1.80 8.01 -13.83
CA ASN A 70 2.83 8.75 -14.57
C ASN A 70 2.33 10.14 -15.03
N SER A 71 1.14 10.54 -14.59
CA SER A 71 0.52 11.82 -14.91
C SER A 71 -0.53 12.21 -13.86
N PRO A 72 -0.84 13.50 -13.69
CA PRO A 72 -1.89 13.96 -12.76
C PRO A 72 -3.25 13.28 -13.01
N THR A 73 -3.59 13.01 -14.26
CA THR A 73 -4.84 12.31 -14.63
C THR A 73 -4.84 10.87 -14.11
N THR A 74 -3.74 10.14 -14.30
CA THR A 74 -3.60 8.77 -13.77
C THR A 74 -3.58 8.75 -12.25
N THR A 75 -3.02 9.76 -11.58
CA THR A 75 -3.07 9.89 -10.12
C THR A 75 -4.49 10.09 -9.61
N LYS A 76 -5.27 10.99 -10.23
CA LYS A 76 -6.69 11.19 -9.88
C LYS A 76 -7.49 9.91 -10.01
N LYS A 77 -7.28 9.17 -11.11
CA LYS A 77 -7.92 7.86 -11.33
C LYS A 77 -7.51 6.85 -10.26
N ALA A 78 -6.22 6.74 -9.96
CA ALA A 78 -5.68 5.82 -8.95
C ALA A 78 -6.32 6.04 -7.57
N VAL A 79 -6.44 7.29 -7.15
CA VAL A 79 -7.11 7.65 -5.90
C VAL A 79 -8.60 7.31 -5.94
N ALA A 80 -9.28 7.57 -7.06
CA ALA A 80 -10.70 7.22 -7.23
C ALA A 80 -10.95 5.70 -7.14
N ASP A 81 -10.07 4.88 -7.72
CA ASP A 81 -10.14 3.41 -7.66
C ASP A 81 -10.00 2.92 -6.21
N ILE A 82 -9.10 3.51 -5.41
CA ILE A 82 -8.98 3.22 -3.97
C ILE A 82 -10.27 3.58 -3.24
N PHE A 83 -10.84 4.76 -3.50
CA PHE A 83 -12.11 5.15 -2.88
C PHE A 83 -13.25 4.18 -3.21
N ALA A 84 -13.31 3.68 -4.44
CA ALA A 84 -14.30 2.69 -4.84
C ALA A 84 -14.07 1.35 -4.12
N ASP A 85 -12.83 0.87 -4.06
CA ASP A 85 -12.47 -0.38 -3.38
C ASP A 85 -12.80 -0.35 -1.88
N LEU A 86 -12.54 0.77 -1.21
CA LEU A 86 -12.80 0.96 0.21
C LEU A 86 -14.29 1.09 0.55
N ARG A 87 -15.13 1.49 -0.40
CA ARG A 87 -16.59 1.62 -0.20
C ARG A 87 -17.37 0.33 -0.42
N HIS A 88 -16.84 -0.60 -1.22
CA HIS A 88 -17.53 -1.84 -1.61
C HIS A 88 -17.05 -3.08 -0.84
N ASN A 89 -16.26 -2.90 0.23
CA ASN A 89 -15.65 -3.96 1.04
C ASN A 89 -15.73 -3.65 2.53
#